data_AF-A0A538QZY6-F1
#
_entry.id   AF-A0A538QZY6-F1
#
_cell.length_a   1.000
_cell.length_b   1.000
_cell.length_c   1.000
_cell.angle_alpha   90.00
_cell.angle_beta   90.00
_cell.angle_gamma   90.00
#
_symmetry.space_group_name_H-M   'P 1'
#
loop_
_entity.id
_entity.type
_entity.pdbx_description
1 polymer ?
#
loop_
_entity_poly.entity_id
_entity_poly.type
_entity_poly.pdbx_seq_one_letter_code
_entity_poly.pdbx_strand_id
1 'polypeptide(L)'
;MLLEIVHACGFRTITAFAEARPTASLRQLADDLQADGRSLGLSPGAWERQLAELWREEAELLGAAGIERMARRLLVGELAAAIPKGWLARWTDTHDARAAASKLSTALSQWGVYLGPSHKQTAARLCNAMIERGYTGAIPAGWLPRDPDDVILLELFTRHWTEPL
;
A
#
# COMPACT_ATOMS: atom_id res chain seq x y z
N MET A 1 -4.30 -15.13 -17.86
CA MET A 1 -4.51 -14.86 -16.42
C MET A 1 -3.47 -13.85 -15.93
N LEU A 2 -3.76 -13.01 -14.92
CA LEU A 2 -2.85 -11.93 -14.48
C LEU A 2 -1.42 -12.43 -14.15
N LEU A 3 -1.28 -13.61 -13.53
CA LEU A 3 0.03 -14.22 -13.26
C LEU A 3 0.85 -14.50 -14.54
N GLU A 4 0.21 -14.90 -15.64
CA GLU A 4 0.91 -15.11 -16.92
C GLU A 4 1.43 -13.80 -17.50
N ILE A 5 0.77 -12.68 -17.19
CA ILE A 5 1.20 -11.34 -17.58
C ILE A 5 2.41 -10.94 -16.75
N VAL A 6 2.36 -11.17 -15.42
CA VAL A 6 3.51 -10.97 -14.53
C VAL A 6 4.73 -11.79 -14.99
N HIS A 7 4.52 -13.05 -15.36
CA HIS A 7 5.57 -13.93 -15.92
C HIS A 7 6.12 -13.39 -17.23
N ALA A 8 5.25 -12.87 -18.10
CA ALA A 8 5.66 -12.24 -19.35
C ALA A 8 6.45 -10.95 -19.16
N CYS A 9 6.20 -10.21 -18.08
CA CYS A 9 7.01 -9.06 -17.68
C CYS A 9 8.37 -9.48 -17.08
N GLY A 10 8.70 -10.78 -17.04
CA GLY A 10 9.97 -11.31 -16.56
C GLY A 10 10.03 -11.62 -15.05
N PHE A 11 8.89 -11.55 -14.35
CA PHE A 11 8.84 -11.77 -12.91
C PHE A 11 8.16 -13.10 -12.59
N ARG A 12 8.73 -13.91 -11.70
CA ARG A 12 8.14 -15.21 -11.33
C ARG A 12 6.96 -15.10 -10.37
N THR A 13 6.88 -14.01 -9.62
CA THR A 13 5.86 -13.79 -8.59
C THR A 13 5.41 -12.33 -8.61
N ILE A 14 4.22 -12.07 -8.04
CA ILE A 14 3.67 -10.71 -7.93
C ILE A 14 4.51 -9.89 -6.95
N THR A 15 4.97 -10.51 -5.87
CA THR A 15 5.90 -9.85 -4.93
C THR A 15 7.14 -9.34 -5.65
N ALA A 16 7.79 -10.17 -6.48
CA ALA A 16 8.97 -9.74 -7.22
C ALA A 16 8.68 -8.59 -8.20
N PHE A 17 7.54 -8.62 -8.88
CA PHE A 17 7.09 -7.55 -9.77
C PHE A 17 6.89 -6.22 -9.02
N ALA A 18 6.27 -6.28 -7.84
CA ALA A 18 6.02 -5.11 -7.01
C ALA A 18 7.29 -4.58 -6.32
N GLU A 19 8.17 -5.45 -5.83
CA GLU A 19 9.45 -5.08 -5.19
C GLU A 19 10.38 -4.34 -6.16
N ALA A 20 10.32 -4.64 -7.46
CA ALA A 20 11.07 -3.91 -8.49
C ALA A 20 10.60 -2.45 -8.69
N ARG A 21 9.45 -2.07 -8.12
CA ARG A 21 8.83 -0.74 -8.26
C ARG A 21 8.36 -0.22 -6.90
N PRO A 22 9.24 -0.08 -5.89
CA PRO A 22 8.85 -0.03 -4.48
C PRO A 22 7.88 1.11 -4.10
N THR A 23 7.84 2.19 -4.89
CA THR A 23 6.95 3.34 -4.68
C THR A 23 5.74 3.38 -5.61
N ALA A 24 5.54 2.36 -6.46
CA ALA A 24 4.34 2.25 -7.28
C ALA A 24 3.16 1.78 -6.41
N SER A 25 2.04 2.50 -6.50
CA SER A 25 0.75 2.10 -5.93
C SER A 25 0.19 0.88 -6.64
N LEU A 26 -0.80 0.20 -6.03
CA LEU A 26 -1.42 -0.96 -6.65
C LEU A 26 -2.07 -0.59 -7.99
N ARG A 27 -2.64 0.61 -8.07
CA ARG A 27 -3.18 1.15 -9.31
C ARG A 27 -2.12 1.27 -10.41
N GLN A 28 -0.96 1.84 -10.09
CA GLN A 28 0.14 2.01 -11.05
C GLN A 28 0.70 0.65 -11.49
N LEU A 29 0.85 -0.30 -10.55
CA LEU A 29 1.25 -1.67 -10.86
C LEU A 29 0.25 -2.35 -11.82
N ALA A 30 -1.05 -2.14 -11.62
CA ALA A 30 -2.08 -2.65 -12.51
C ALA A 30 -2.05 -1.98 -13.89
N ASP A 31 -1.88 -0.66 -13.95
CA ASP A 31 -1.77 0.10 -15.19
C ASP A 31 -0.52 -0.33 -16.00
N ASP A 32 0.62 -0.59 -15.34
CA ASP A 32 1.84 -1.13 -15.96
C ASP A 32 1.59 -2.51 -16.60
N LEU A 33 0.95 -3.43 -15.86
CA LEU A 33 0.61 -4.76 -16.39
C LEU A 33 -0.38 -4.70 -17.56
N GLN A 34 -1.28 -3.71 -17.55
CA GLN A 34 -2.23 -3.49 -18.65
C GLN A 34 -1.53 -2.89 -19.88
N ALA A 35 -0.58 -1.99 -19.69
CA ALA A 35 0.19 -1.33 -20.75
C ALA A 35 1.07 -2.31 -21.53
N ASP A 36 1.56 -3.38 -20.88
CA ASP A 36 2.35 -4.46 -21.50
C ASP A 36 1.55 -5.37 -22.47
N GLY A 37 0.37 -4.91 -22.91
CA GLY A 37 -0.27 -5.36 -24.16
C GLY A 37 -1.14 -6.61 -24.05
N ARG A 38 -1.32 -7.18 -22.85
CA ARG A 38 -2.16 -8.36 -22.62
C ARG A 38 -3.49 -7.94 -21.99
N SER A 39 -4.30 -7.22 -22.75
CA SER A 39 -5.63 -6.80 -22.27
C SER A 39 -6.49 -8.02 -21.95
N LEU A 40 -6.81 -8.21 -20.68
CA LEU A 40 -7.80 -9.20 -20.22
C LEU A 40 -9.25 -8.74 -20.46
N GLY A 41 -9.47 -7.59 -21.11
CA GLY A 41 -10.80 -6.98 -21.26
C GLY A 41 -11.42 -6.50 -19.95
N LEU A 42 -10.63 -6.41 -18.87
CA LEU A 42 -11.07 -5.98 -17.55
C LEU A 42 -11.07 -4.45 -17.44
N SER A 43 -12.06 -3.91 -16.71
CA SER A 43 -12.05 -2.50 -16.32
C SER A 43 -10.82 -2.20 -15.43
N PRO A 44 -10.30 -0.96 -15.40
CA PRO A 44 -9.10 -0.67 -14.61
C PRO A 44 -9.22 -0.99 -13.11
N GLY A 45 -10.41 -0.78 -12.51
CA GLY A 45 -10.65 -1.16 -11.11
C GLY A 45 -10.84 -2.66 -10.86
N ALA A 46 -10.96 -3.48 -11.92
CA ALA A 46 -10.97 -4.93 -11.82
C ALA A 46 -9.54 -5.51 -11.85
N TRP A 47 -8.63 -4.92 -12.63
CA TRP A 47 -7.20 -5.29 -12.61
C TRP A 47 -6.58 -5.09 -11.24
N GLU A 48 -6.79 -3.92 -10.66
CA GLU A 48 -6.27 -3.55 -9.34
C GLU A 48 -6.74 -4.52 -8.25
N ARG A 49 -8.04 -4.81 -8.20
CA ARG A 49 -8.61 -5.76 -7.23
C ARG A 49 -8.09 -7.18 -7.43
N GLN A 50 -7.99 -7.64 -8.68
CA GLN A 50 -7.46 -8.96 -8.97
C GLN A 50 -5.97 -9.09 -8.64
N LEU A 51 -5.19 -8.03 -8.87
CA LEU A 51 -3.78 -7.97 -8.47
C LEU A 51 -3.63 -8.04 -6.95
N ALA A 52 -4.44 -7.28 -6.20
CA ALA A 52 -4.48 -7.34 -4.74
C ALA A 52 -4.81 -8.75 -4.22
N GLU A 53 -5.83 -9.39 -4.81
CA GLU A 53 -6.26 -10.73 -4.44
C GLU A 53 -5.12 -11.74 -4.60
N LEU A 54 -4.55 -11.82 -5.81
CA LEU A 54 -3.50 -12.79 -6.13
C LEU A 54 -2.22 -12.54 -5.34
N TRP A 55 -1.88 -11.28 -5.08
CA TRP A 55 -0.73 -10.96 -4.23
C TRP A 55 -0.98 -11.39 -2.79
N ARG A 56 -2.20 -11.22 -2.29
CA ARG A 56 -2.57 -11.68 -0.95
C ARG A 56 -2.50 -13.19 -0.83
N GLU A 57 -3.03 -13.92 -1.81
CA GLU A 57 -2.89 -15.39 -1.87
C GLU A 57 -1.41 -15.81 -1.85
N GLU A 58 -0.55 -15.16 -2.65
CA GLU A 58 0.90 -15.41 -2.63
C GLU A 58 1.52 -15.13 -1.24
N ALA A 59 1.12 -14.04 -0.59
CA ALA A 59 1.62 -13.66 0.72
C ALA A 59 1.11 -14.58 1.84
N GLU A 60 -0.12 -15.09 1.74
CA GLU A 60 -0.72 -16.05 2.69
C GLU A 60 0.05 -17.37 2.69
N LEU A 61 0.56 -17.82 1.54
CA LEU A 61 1.43 -19.01 1.44
C LEU A 61 2.75 -18.84 2.23
N LEU A 62 3.17 -17.61 2.48
CA LEU A 62 4.35 -17.27 3.29
C LEU A 62 4.01 -17.01 4.77
N GLY A 63 2.74 -17.15 5.15
CA GLY A 63 2.23 -16.96 6.51
C GLY A 63 2.15 -15.49 6.93
N ALA A 64 1.99 -15.26 8.24
CA ALA A 64 1.75 -13.93 8.81
C ALA A 64 2.82 -12.89 8.43
N ALA A 65 4.10 -13.30 8.38
CA ALA A 65 5.21 -12.43 7.98
C ALA A 65 5.14 -12.02 6.50
N GLY A 66 4.62 -12.90 5.62
CA GLY A 66 4.39 -12.58 4.21
C GLY A 66 3.32 -11.52 4.04
N ILE A 67 2.19 -11.68 4.75
CA ILE A 67 1.08 -10.74 4.72
C ILE A 67 1.47 -9.38 5.30
N GLU A 68 2.24 -9.36 6.39
CA GLU A 68 2.80 -8.12 6.94
C GLU A 68 3.70 -7.40 5.92
N ARG A 69 4.63 -8.13 5.29
CA ARG A 69 5.53 -7.55 4.28
C ARG A 69 4.76 -7.00 3.08
N MET A 70 3.79 -7.75 2.56
CA MET A 70 2.90 -7.30 1.48
C MET A 70 2.19 -6.01 1.89
N ALA A 71 1.62 -5.96 3.10
CA ALA A 71 0.88 -4.81 3.58
C ALA A 71 1.76 -3.56 3.72
N ARG A 72 2.97 -3.69 4.26
CA ARG A 72 3.97 -2.61 4.28
C ARG A 72 4.30 -2.14 2.88
N ARG A 73 4.59 -3.08 1.98
CA ARG A 73 4.95 -2.77 0.60
C ARG A 73 3.82 -2.04 -0.12
N LEU A 74 2.58 -2.51 -0.04
CA LEU A 74 1.42 -1.81 -0.58
C LEU A 74 1.32 -0.38 -0.04
N LEU A 75 1.45 -0.22 1.29
CA LEU A 75 1.33 1.08 1.95
C LEU A 75 2.35 2.10 1.43
N VAL A 76 3.60 1.68 1.16
CA VAL A 76 4.64 2.54 0.56
C VAL A 76 4.15 3.14 -0.76
N GLY A 77 3.60 2.30 -1.64
CA GLY A 77 3.09 2.73 -2.94
C GLY A 77 1.88 3.66 -2.83
N GLU A 78 0.93 3.32 -1.96
CA GLU A 78 -0.26 4.15 -1.73
C GLU A 78 0.11 5.54 -1.15
N LEU A 79 1.05 5.60 -0.20
CA LEU A 79 1.55 6.85 0.34
C LEU A 79 2.28 7.67 -0.73
N ALA A 80 3.16 7.06 -1.52
CA ALA A 80 3.89 7.73 -2.59
C ALA A 80 2.94 8.37 -3.63
N ALA A 81 1.86 7.68 -3.99
CA ALA A 81 0.85 8.21 -4.91
C ALA A 81 -0.02 9.31 -4.27
N ALA A 82 -0.44 9.14 -3.02
CA ALA A 82 -1.37 10.05 -2.35
C ALA A 82 -0.72 11.36 -1.91
N ILE A 83 0.49 11.27 -1.37
CA ILE A 83 1.24 12.38 -0.77
C ILE A 83 2.67 12.44 -1.32
N PRO A 84 2.86 12.71 -2.63
CA PRO A 84 4.17 12.62 -3.30
C PRO A 84 5.21 13.61 -2.78
N LYS A 85 4.80 14.61 -1.98
CA LYS A 85 5.71 15.56 -1.31
C LYS A 85 6.06 15.14 0.12
N GLY A 86 5.64 13.95 0.54
CA GLY A 86 5.82 13.42 1.88
C GLY A 86 4.83 14.00 2.91
N TRP A 87 5.08 13.61 4.16
CA TRP A 87 4.25 13.96 5.30
C TRP A 87 4.23 15.47 5.55
N LEU A 88 3.06 16.01 5.85
CA LEU A 88 2.94 17.42 6.17
C LEU A 88 3.20 17.68 7.66
N ALA A 89 3.87 18.79 7.95
CA ALA A 89 4.04 19.26 9.33
C ALA A 89 2.69 19.56 10.01
N ARG A 90 1.72 20.06 9.24
CA ARG A 90 0.35 20.37 9.68
C ARG A 90 -0.64 20.05 8.56
N TRP A 91 -1.68 19.28 8.87
CA TRP A 91 -2.63 18.73 7.89
C TRP A 91 -3.88 19.59 7.67
N THR A 92 -4.11 20.61 8.50
CA THR A 92 -5.40 21.34 8.53
C THR A 92 -5.27 22.85 8.32
N ASP A 93 -4.06 23.38 8.16
CA ASP A 93 -3.82 24.83 8.18
C ASP A 93 -4.15 25.55 6.87
N THR A 94 -4.00 24.85 5.74
CA THR A 94 -4.20 25.43 4.41
C THR A 94 -5.20 24.61 3.61
N HIS A 95 -5.74 25.21 2.54
CA HIS A 95 -6.57 24.48 1.59
C HIS A 95 -5.83 23.26 1.02
N ASP A 96 -4.57 23.44 0.62
CA ASP A 96 -3.74 22.37 0.05
C ASP A 96 -3.44 21.26 1.06
N ALA A 97 -3.23 21.62 2.34
CA ALA A 97 -3.03 20.64 3.40
C ALA A 97 -4.27 19.76 3.60
N ARG A 98 -5.48 20.37 3.60
CA ARG A 98 -6.74 19.62 3.70
C ARG A 98 -6.98 18.73 2.47
N ALA A 99 -6.65 19.21 1.28
CA ALA A 99 -6.73 18.41 0.07
C ALA A 99 -5.77 17.19 0.13
N ALA A 100 -4.54 17.39 0.62
CA ALA A 100 -3.60 16.29 0.84
C ALA A 100 -4.09 15.32 1.93
N ALA A 101 -4.68 15.81 3.02
CA ALA A 101 -5.28 14.99 4.07
C ALA A 101 -6.41 14.10 3.51
N SER A 102 -7.26 14.64 2.63
CA SER A 102 -8.30 13.87 1.96
C SER A 102 -7.72 12.76 1.10
N LYS A 103 -6.66 13.05 0.32
CA LYS A 103 -6.00 12.02 -0.51
C LYS A 103 -5.36 10.93 0.33
N LEU A 104 -4.68 11.31 1.42
CA LEU A 104 -4.11 10.35 2.38
C LEU A 104 -5.21 9.45 2.96
N SER A 105 -6.32 10.04 3.41
CA SER A 105 -7.45 9.29 3.99
C SER A 105 -8.06 8.30 2.99
N THR A 106 -8.24 8.71 1.72
CA THR A 106 -8.71 7.82 0.65
C THR A 106 -7.73 6.68 0.42
N ALA A 107 -6.43 6.97 0.31
CA ALA A 107 -5.40 5.96 0.07
C ALA A 107 -5.29 4.95 1.21
N LEU A 108 -5.35 5.40 2.47
CA LEU A 108 -5.35 4.53 3.65
C LEU A 108 -6.62 3.64 3.72
N SER A 109 -7.77 4.20 3.36
CA SER A 109 -9.02 3.43 3.30
C SER A 109 -8.96 2.35 2.22
N GLN A 110 -8.42 2.71 1.05
CA GLN A 110 -8.28 1.82 -0.09
C GLN A 110 -7.24 0.72 0.18
N TRP A 111 -6.10 1.08 0.77
CA TRP A 111 -5.09 0.13 1.25
C TRP A 111 -5.71 -0.94 2.16
N GLY A 112 -6.55 -0.54 3.12
CA GLY A 112 -7.26 -1.48 3.99
C GLY A 112 -8.18 -2.44 3.25
N VAL A 113 -8.76 -2.04 2.12
CA VAL A 113 -9.57 -2.93 1.26
C VAL A 113 -8.70 -3.98 0.57
N TYR A 114 -7.49 -3.63 0.13
CA TYR A 114 -6.57 -4.55 -0.54
C TYR A 114 -6.08 -5.69 0.35
N LEU A 115 -6.04 -5.47 1.66
CA LEU A 115 -5.65 -6.50 2.63
C LEU A 115 -6.74 -7.57 2.86
N GLY A 116 -7.93 -7.36 2.31
CA GLY A 116 -9.05 -8.29 2.44
C GLY A 116 -9.78 -8.17 3.78
N PRO A 117 -10.95 -8.84 3.90
CA PRO A 117 -11.85 -8.68 5.05
C PRO A 117 -11.22 -9.10 6.38
N SER A 118 -10.37 -10.13 6.39
CA SER A 118 -9.71 -10.65 7.59
C SER A 118 -8.79 -9.63 8.25
N HIS A 119 -8.22 -8.69 7.49
CA HIS A 119 -7.27 -7.70 8.00
C HIS A 119 -7.89 -6.31 8.20
N LYS A 120 -9.20 -6.15 7.99
CA LYS A 120 -9.87 -4.84 8.04
C LYS A 120 -9.69 -4.12 9.38
N GLN A 121 -9.82 -4.85 10.50
CA GLN A 121 -9.67 -4.25 11.82
C GLN A 121 -8.22 -3.86 12.11
N THR A 122 -7.28 -4.73 11.74
CA THR A 122 -5.84 -4.47 11.83
C THR A 122 -5.44 -3.24 11.01
N ALA A 123 -5.91 -3.15 9.77
CA ALA A 123 -5.70 -2.00 8.90
C ALA A 123 -6.24 -0.71 9.53
N ALA A 124 -7.47 -0.74 10.05
CA ALA A 124 -8.07 0.43 10.71
C ALA A 124 -7.26 0.89 11.93
N ARG A 125 -6.82 -0.04 12.79
CA ARG A 125 -5.96 0.29 13.94
C ARG A 125 -4.65 0.93 13.51
N LEU A 126 -3.98 0.35 12.51
CA LEU A 126 -2.70 0.86 12.00
C LEU A 126 -2.84 2.24 11.37
N CYS A 127 -3.88 2.45 10.54
CA CYS A 127 -4.17 3.75 9.94
C CYS A 127 -4.42 4.82 11.01
N ASN A 128 -5.20 4.50 12.05
CA ASN A 128 -5.46 5.42 13.16
C ASN A 128 -4.15 5.77 13.90
N ALA A 129 -3.31 4.78 14.20
CA ALA A 129 -2.03 5.00 14.85
C ALA A 129 -1.07 5.85 14.01
N MET A 130 -1.03 5.65 12.69
CA MET A 130 -0.22 6.47 11.78
C MET A 130 -0.72 7.92 11.78
N ILE A 131 -2.03 8.14 11.71
CA ILE A 131 -2.64 9.48 11.76
C ILE A 131 -2.34 10.16 13.09
N GLU A 132 -2.49 9.46 14.21
CA GLU A 132 -2.20 9.98 15.56
C GLU A 132 -0.71 10.34 15.73
N ARG A 133 0.22 9.49 15.29
CA ARG A 133 1.65 9.80 15.25
C ARG A 133 1.95 11.03 14.39
N GLY A 134 1.23 11.19 13.28
CA GLY A 134 1.32 12.37 12.43
C GLY A 134 0.91 13.66 13.17
N TYR A 135 -0.21 13.63 13.88
CA TYR A 135 -0.72 14.80 14.62
C TYR A 135 0.15 15.19 15.82
N THR A 136 0.82 14.21 16.44
CA THR A 136 1.73 14.45 17.56
C THR A 136 3.15 14.87 17.12
N GLY A 137 3.40 14.97 15.81
CA GLY A 137 4.70 15.36 15.26
C GLY A 137 5.75 14.24 15.28
N ALA A 138 5.36 13.01 15.58
CA ALA A 138 6.26 11.85 15.61
C ALA A 138 6.64 11.36 14.21
N ILE A 139 5.89 11.75 13.17
CA ILE A 139 6.29 11.55 11.77
C ILE A 139 6.92 12.85 11.24
N PRO A 140 8.20 12.84 10.84
CA PRO A 140 8.89 14.03 10.37
C PRO A 140 8.23 14.64 9.13
N ALA A 141 8.22 15.97 9.04
CA ALA A 141 7.80 16.65 7.82
C ALA A 141 8.69 16.24 6.63
N GLY A 142 8.07 15.97 5.48
CA GLY A 142 8.74 15.44 4.29
C GLY A 142 9.05 13.94 4.34
N TRP A 143 8.73 13.24 5.44
CA TRP A 143 8.87 11.79 5.48
C TRP A 143 7.97 11.13 4.42
N LEU A 144 8.56 10.23 3.65
CA LEU A 144 7.88 9.39 2.67
C LEU A 144 8.69 8.10 2.57
N PRO A 145 8.12 6.93 2.94
CA PRO A 145 8.86 5.68 2.90
C PRO A 145 9.20 5.35 1.44
N ARG A 146 10.39 4.79 1.22
CA ARG A 146 10.87 4.41 -0.13
C ARG A 146 10.92 2.90 -0.33
N ASP A 147 10.81 2.14 0.74
CA ASP A 147 10.89 0.70 0.78
C ASP A 147 10.03 0.16 1.95
N PRO A 148 9.61 -1.12 1.92
CA PRO A 148 8.74 -1.69 2.94
C PRO A 148 9.39 -1.86 4.32
N ASP A 149 10.70 -1.66 4.44
CA ASP A 149 11.46 -1.82 5.67
C ASP A 149 11.90 -0.45 6.23
N ASP A 150 11.22 0.64 5.83
CA ASP A 150 11.32 1.96 6.44
C ASP A 150 11.11 1.89 7.96
N VAL A 151 11.98 2.57 8.72
CA VAL A 151 12.01 2.47 10.19
C VAL A 151 10.70 2.88 10.85
N ILE A 152 10.00 3.91 10.37
CA ILE A 152 8.72 4.35 10.94
C ILE A 152 7.62 3.35 10.61
N LEU A 153 7.63 2.78 9.39
CA LEU A 153 6.71 1.71 9.03
C LEU A 153 6.94 0.47 9.90
N LEU A 154 8.19 0.01 10.05
CA LEU A 154 8.52 -1.13 10.89
C LEU A 154 8.03 -0.94 12.33
N GLU A 155 8.24 0.24 12.91
CA GLU A 155 7.74 0.55 14.25
C GLU A 155 6.21 0.54 14.35
N LEU A 156 5.51 1.10 13.36
CA LEU A 156 4.04 1.11 13.31
C LEU A 156 3.50 -0.31 13.21
N PHE A 157 4.02 -1.12 12.29
CA PHE A 157 3.57 -2.49 12.09
C PHE A 157 3.88 -3.36 13.31
N THR A 158 5.08 -3.28 13.86
CA THR A 158 5.46 -4.04 15.08
C THR A 158 4.48 -3.81 16.24
N ARG A 159 3.92 -2.60 16.37
CA ARG A 159 3.02 -2.25 17.49
C ARG A 159 1.54 -2.45 17.19
N HIS A 160 1.12 -2.36 15.93
CA HIS A 160 -0.30 -2.26 15.56
C HIS A 160 -0.78 -3.31 14.56
N TRP A 161 0.12 -4.12 13.99
CA TRP A 161 -0.21 -5.17 13.02
C TRP A 161 -0.71 -6.46 13.66
N THR A 162 -0.13 -6.87 14.79
CA THR A 162 -0.62 -8.04 15.52
C THR A 162 -2.02 -7.79 16.10
N GLU A 163 -2.87 -8.81 16.06
CA GLU A 163 -4.12 -8.79 16.81
C GLU A 163 -3.82 -8.64 18.31
N PRO A 164 -4.64 -7.90 19.08
CA PRO A 164 -4.59 -8.03 20.51
C PRO A 164 -4.87 -9.49 20.86
N LEU A 165 -3.96 -10.12 21.61
CA LEU A 165 -4.20 -11.39 22.29
C LEU A 165 -5.47 -11.31 23.17
#